data_AF-A0CFM9-F1
#
_entry.id   AF-A0CFM9-F1
#
_cell.length_a   1.000
_cell.length_b   1.000
_cell.length_c   1.000
_cell.angle_alpha   90.00
_cell.angle_beta   90.00
_cell.angle_gamma   90.00
#
_symmetry.space_group_name_H-M   'P 1'
#
loop_
_entity.id
_entity.type
_entity.pdbx_description
1 polymer ?
#
loop_
_entity_poly.entity_id
_entity_poly.type
_entity_poly.pdbx_seq_one_letter_code
_entity_poly.pdbx_strand_id
1 'polypeptide(L)'
;MDWTGLLAWSIDQKKGEKFDTSIKPMDEETKKWLTEALQSYSVDEFQMIKDLLDKIAKPEQENEEEQRLEWFDQLMELLDALDRANDFCKIGGLNLMFNYYQTTKFDSIKLQTLKIIANCNQNNAFVQEYCGQHNYLKIVQEIEKIVNLKVKEHLISAISSMIRGECLNNKRKFIDMNGIQILLNHLDSNRCIEKIANMFRDLLYYDDELHKIYHDLSKFSNTAGQTLKQQDKKNYNLTTDINDELLKCNELPENTKYKGIVKQILVSLNFFGYAKKFIFDTSIKTSDLRIQYLSCSVILLKVQNDQEFKQFIQTHLDHLSKEQDQDEGEISLCKQIL
;
A
#
# COMPACT_ATOMS: atom_id res chain seq x y z
N MET A 1 23.98 -4.13 8.47
CA MET A 1 25.07 -4.32 9.46
C MET A 1 25.93 -5.47 9.00
N ASP A 2 27.24 -5.27 8.89
CA ASP A 2 28.18 -6.32 8.51
C ASP A 2 28.45 -7.23 9.72
N TRP A 3 27.60 -8.24 9.88
CA TRP A 3 27.69 -9.22 10.97
C TRP A 3 29.03 -9.95 11.00
N THR A 4 29.64 -10.15 9.83
CA THR A 4 30.97 -10.74 9.70
C THR A 4 32.06 -9.80 10.23
N GLY A 5 31.93 -8.49 9.99
CA GLY A 5 32.80 -7.48 10.59
C GLY A 5 32.65 -7.39 12.11
N LEU A 6 31.43 -7.47 12.65
CA LEU A 6 31.17 -7.45 14.09
C LEU A 6 31.70 -8.70 14.80
N LEU A 7 31.56 -9.86 14.15
CA LEU A 7 32.11 -11.14 14.63
C LEU A 7 33.65 -11.08 14.62
N ALA A 8 34.26 -10.61 13.52
CA ALA A 8 35.69 -10.44 13.42
C ALA A 8 36.24 -9.47 14.49
N TRP A 9 35.55 -8.35 14.70
CA TRP A 9 35.89 -7.37 15.73
C TRP A 9 35.74 -7.95 17.15
N SER A 10 34.68 -8.72 17.41
CA SER A 10 34.46 -9.38 18.71
C SER A 10 35.49 -10.46 19.00
N ILE A 11 35.98 -11.16 17.97
CA ILE A 11 37.10 -12.11 18.07
C ILE A 11 38.41 -11.36 18.35
N ASP A 12 38.63 -10.21 17.70
CA ASP A 12 39.85 -9.42 17.84
C ASP A 12 39.96 -8.74 19.21
N GLN A 13 38.85 -8.25 19.76
CA GLN A 13 38.77 -7.62 21.09
C GLN A 13 38.91 -8.61 22.26
N LYS A 14 38.74 -9.92 22.02
CA LYS A 14 38.83 -10.96 23.06
C LYS A 14 40.15 -11.73 23.08
N LYS A 15 41.15 -11.33 22.27
CA LYS A 15 42.49 -11.96 22.19
C LYS A 15 43.33 -11.92 23.49
N GLY A 16 42.87 -11.27 24.55
CA GLY A 16 43.56 -11.19 25.85
C GLY A 16 43.25 -12.34 26.82
N GLU A 17 42.16 -13.08 26.62
CA GLU A 17 41.85 -14.29 27.38
C GLU A 17 42.14 -15.51 26.52
N LYS A 18 42.83 -16.49 27.12
CA LYS A 18 43.21 -17.75 26.45
C LYS A 18 41.95 -18.47 25.97
N PHE A 19 41.59 -18.31 24.70
CA PHE A 19 40.76 -19.29 24.02
C PHE A 19 41.53 -20.60 24.01
N ASP A 20 40.94 -21.64 24.57
CA ASP A 20 41.29 -22.99 24.18
C ASP A 20 41.08 -23.06 22.66
N THR A 21 42.17 -23.10 21.89
CA THR A 21 42.19 -23.06 20.41
C THR A 21 41.61 -24.32 19.77
N SER A 22 40.72 -25.00 20.48
CA SER A 22 39.96 -26.16 20.05
C SER A 22 38.50 -25.76 19.81
N ILE A 23 38.27 -24.77 18.93
CA ILE A 23 36.97 -24.69 18.26
C ILE A 23 36.90 -25.92 17.34
N LYS A 24 36.53 -27.06 17.91
CA LYS A 24 36.28 -28.28 17.17
C LYS A 24 35.07 -28.01 16.27
N PRO A 25 35.07 -28.45 15.00
CA PRO A 25 33.84 -28.51 14.23
C PRO A 25 32.80 -29.25 15.07
N MET A 26 31.62 -28.64 15.20
CA MET A 26 30.55 -29.15 16.06
C MET A 26 30.31 -30.62 15.75
N ASP A 27 30.26 -31.45 16.78
CA ASP A 27 29.92 -32.86 16.62
C ASP A 27 28.55 -32.98 15.93
N GLU A 28 28.41 -33.96 15.04
CA GLU A 28 27.19 -34.20 14.25
C GLU A 28 25.97 -34.37 15.16
N GLU A 29 26.12 -35.00 16.33
CA GLU A 29 25.04 -35.21 17.29
C GLU A 29 24.62 -33.90 17.96
N THR A 30 25.59 -33.07 18.38
CA THR A 30 25.35 -31.72 18.91
C THR A 30 24.74 -30.79 17.85
N LYS A 31 25.15 -30.91 16.58
CA LYS A 31 24.56 -30.18 15.45
C LYS A 31 23.13 -30.57 15.19
N LYS A 32 22.84 -31.88 15.23
CA LYS A 32 21.49 -32.39 15.05
C LYS A 32 20.59 -31.96 16.20
N TRP A 33 21.05 -32.11 17.46
CA TRP A 33 20.34 -31.63 18.64
C TRP A 33 20.07 -30.12 18.59
N LEU A 34 21.06 -29.29 18.23
CA LEU A 34 20.87 -27.85 18.13
C LEU A 34 19.90 -27.48 17.01
N THR A 35 19.98 -28.16 15.86
CA THR A 35 19.07 -27.94 14.74
C THR A 35 17.64 -28.36 15.12
N GLU A 36 17.47 -29.49 15.80
CA GLU A 36 16.18 -29.97 16.31
C GLU A 36 15.62 -29.04 17.41
N ALA A 37 16.47 -28.53 18.32
CA ALA A 37 16.07 -27.58 19.35
C ALA A 37 15.66 -26.23 18.73
N LEU A 38 16.42 -25.72 17.76
CA LEU A 38 16.07 -24.50 17.03
C LEU A 38 14.79 -24.69 16.19
N GLN A 39 14.62 -25.84 15.54
CA GLN A 39 13.41 -26.18 14.79
C GLN A 39 12.20 -26.36 15.71
N SER A 40 12.37 -26.93 16.91
CA SER A 40 11.31 -27.05 17.90
C SER A 40 10.88 -25.69 18.48
N TYR A 41 11.76 -24.69 18.40
CA TYR A 41 11.49 -23.32 18.85
C TYR A 41 10.97 -22.43 17.72
N SER A 42 11.31 -22.73 16.45
CA SER A 42 10.72 -22.05 15.30
C SER A 42 9.33 -22.62 15.01
N VAL A 43 8.30 -21.88 15.41
CA VAL A 43 6.92 -22.17 14.97
C VAL A 43 6.90 -22.06 13.44
N ASP A 44 6.49 -23.13 12.76
CA ASP A 44 6.31 -23.12 11.31
C ASP A 44 5.01 -22.39 10.95
N GLU A 45 5.06 -21.07 11.02
CA GLU A 45 3.96 -20.17 10.70
C GLU A 45 3.44 -20.39 9.26
N PHE A 46 4.31 -20.80 8.34
CA PHE A 46 3.92 -21.09 6.97
C PHE A 46 3.05 -22.34 6.88
N GLN A 47 3.38 -23.40 7.63
CA GLN A 47 2.51 -24.56 7.74
C GLN A 47 1.17 -24.20 8.41
N MET A 48 1.17 -23.34 9.43
CA MET A 48 -0.07 -22.85 10.04
C MET A 48 -0.96 -22.09 9.04
N ILE A 49 -0.38 -21.24 8.20
CA ILE A 49 -1.12 -20.54 7.14
C ILE A 49 -1.76 -21.56 6.18
N LYS A 50 -1.04 -22.60 5.76
CA LYS A 50 -1.59 -23.66 4.90
C LYS A 50 -2.72 -24.42 5.57
N ASP A 51 -2.53 -24.84 6.81
CA ASP A 51 -3.55 -25.58 7.56
C ASP A 51 -4.83 -24.74 7.74
N LEU A 52 -4.68 -23.42 7.97
CA LEU A 52 -5.80 -22.48 8.02
C LEU A 52 -6.47 -22.32 6.65
N LEU A 53 -5.71 -22.22 5.56
CA LEU A 53 -6.26 -22.15 4.21
C LEU A 53 -7.07 -23.41 3.86
N ASP A 54 -6.59 -24.59 4.24
CA ASP A 54 -7.30 -25.86 4.02
C ASP A 54 -8.59 -25.96 4.83
N LYS A 55 -8.62 -25.38 6.04
CA LYS A 55 -9.84 -25.26 6.85
C LYS A 55 -10.81 -24.26 6.24
N ILE A 56 -10.30 -23.08 5.85
CA ILE A 56 -11.10 -22.01 5.28
C ILE A 56 -11.71 -22.50 3.97
N ALA A 57 -10.95 -23.12 3.07
CA ALA A 57 -11.41 -23.57 1.74
C ALA A 57 -12.59 -24.56 1.75
N LYS A 58 -12.92 -25.18 2.89
CA LYS A 58 -14.10 -26.04 3.01
C LYS A 58 -15.38 -25.22 2.87
N PRO A 59 -16.44 -25.79 2.25
CA PRO A 59 -17.70 -25.07 2.02
C PRO A 59 -18.32 -24.59 3.33
N GLU A 60 -18.89 -23.39 3.29
CA GLU A 60 -19.50 -22.71 4.42
C GLU A 60 -20.76 -23.46 4.89
N GLN A 61 -20.82 -23.83 6.18
CA GLN A 61 -22.01 -24.39 6.81
C GLN A 61 -22.77 -23.31 7.57
N GLU A 62 -24.08 -23.49 7.79
CA GLU A 62 -24.95 -22.42 8.30
C GLU A 62 -24.61 -21.92 9.73
N ASN A 63 -23.93 -22.74 10.55
CA ASN A 63 -23.61 -22.44 11.94
C ASN A 63 -22.10 -22.27 12.21
N GLU A 64 -21.27 -22.07 11.17
CA GLU A 64 -19.81 -21.99 11.30
C GLU A 64 -19.25 -20.54 11.26
N GLU A 65 -20.11 -19.51 11.29
CA GLU A 65 -19.68 -18.11 11.16
C GLU A 65 -18.62 -17.73 12.21
N GLU A 66 -18.88 -17.96 13.49
CA GLU A 66 -17.96 -17.61 14.59
C GLU A 66 -16.63 -18.36 14.49
N GLN A 67 -16.68 -19.67 14.24
CA GLN A 67 -15.49 -20.50 14.10
C GLN A 67 -14.63 -20.06 12.90
N ARG A 68 -15.27 -19.67 11.79
CA ARG A 68 -14.54 -19.14 10.64
C ARG A 68 -13.92 -17.80 10.98
N LEU A 69 -14.62 -16.90 11.65
CA LEU A 69 -14.05 -15.62 12.08
C LEU A 69 -12.77 -15.84 12.91
N GLU A 70 -12.75 -16.82 13.82
CA GLU A 70 -11.54 -17.18 14.57
C GLU A 70 -10.38 -17.60 13.65
N TRP A 71 -10.64 -18.40 12.61
CA TRP A 71 -9.61 -18.79 11.64
C TRP A 71 -9.11 -17.61 10.82
N PHE A 72 -9.99 -16.69 10.44
CA PHE A 72 -9.61 -15.48 9.71
C PHE A 72 -8.83 -14.48 10.59
N ASP A 73 -9.16 -14.38 11.88
CA ASP A 73 -8.40 -13.56 12.84
C ASP A 73 -6.98 -14.14 13.04
N GLN A 74 -6.86 -15.45 13.24
CA GLN A 74 -5.56 -16.13 13.30
C GLN A 74 -4.75 -15.94 12.01
N LEU A 75 -5.41 -16.04 10.85
CA LEU A 75 -4.76 -15.81 9.57
C LEU A 75 -4.26 -14.37 9.44
N MET A 76 -5.03 -13.38 9.91
CA MET A 76 -4.62 -11.97 9.88
C MET A 76 -3.36 -11.72 10.72
N GLU A 77 -3.26 -12.31 11.91
CA GLU A 77 -2.07 -12.22 12.79
C GLU A 77 -0.82 -12.82 12.12
N LEU A 78 -0.99 -13.94 11.42
CA LEU A 78 0.09 -14.59 10.67
C LEU A 78 0.50 -13.82 9.40
N LEU A 79 -0.31 -12.87 8.93
CA LEU A 79 -0.02 -12.09 7.71
C LEU A 79 0.55 -10.70 7.98
N ASP A 80 0.90 -10.39 9.23
CA ASP A 80 1.42 -9.06 9.62
C ASP A 80 2.79 -8.73 9.00
N ALA A 81 3.52 -9.73 8.49
CA ALA A 81 4.82 -9.51 7.83
C ALA A 81 4.69 -9.55 6.30
N LEU A 82 5.38 -8.64 5.61
CA LEU A 82 5.36 -8.53 4.14
C LEU A 82 5.77 -9.83 3.43
N ASP A 83 6.79 -10.52 3.94
CA ASP A 83 7.25 -11.79 3.37
C ASP A 83 6.16 -12.87 3.45
N ARG A 84 5.42 -12.92 4.56
CA ARG A 84 4.30 -13.85 4.75
C ARG A 84 3.13 -13.51 3.85
N ALA A 85 2.83 -12.23 3.64
CA ALA A 85 1.83 -11.79 2.65
C ALA A 85 2.22 -12.20 1.21
N ASN A 86 3.50 -12.13 0.86
CA ASN A 86 4.00 -12.58 -0.45
C ASN A 86 3.84 -14.10 -0.62
N ASP A 87 4.21 -14.87 0.40
CA ASP A 87 4.08 -16.33 0.33
C ASP A 87 2.61 -16.77 0.33
N PHE A 88 1.76 -16.09 1.10
CA PHE A 88 0.30 -16.25 1.07
C PHE A 88 -0.28 -16.00 -0.32
N CYS A 89 0.21 -14.97 -1.01
CA CYS A 89 -0.15 -14.69 -2.40
C CYS A 89 0.29 -15.82 -3.34
N LYS A 90 1.54 -16.30 -3.23
CA LYS A 90 2.08 -17.38 -4.08
C LYS A 90 1.34 -18.70 -3.94
N ILE A 91 0.86 -19.03 -2.73
CA ILE A 91 0.08 -20.26 -2.48
C ILE A 91 -1.40 -20.14 -2.86
N GLY A 92 -1.83 -19.00 -3.44
CA GLY A 92 -3.20 -18.78 -3.88
C GLY A 92 -4.16 -18.34 -2.77
N GLY A 93 -3.65 -17.94 -1.61
CA GLY A 93 -4.45 -17.47 -0.49
C GLY A 93 -5.29 -16.23 -0.83
N LEU A 94 -4.73 -15.29 -1.59
CA LEU A 94 -5.48 -14.11 -2.06
C LEU A 94 -6.66 -14.48 -2.97
N ASN A 95 -6.49 -15.46 -3.85
CA ASN A 95 -7.55 -15.93 -4.74
C ASN A 95 -8.70 -16.51 -3.93
N LEU A 96 -8.37 -17.26 -2.86
CA LEU A 96 -9.35 -17.77 -1.92
C LEU A 96 -10.09 -16.61 -1.23
N MET A 97 -9.39 -15.57 -0.77
CA MET A 97 -10.02 -14.40 -0.15
C MET A 97 -10.98 -13.69 -1.11
N PHE A 98 -10.58 -13.40 -2.35
CA PHE A 98 -11.49 -12.78 -3.32
C PHE A 98 -12.71 -13.65 -3.63
N ASN A 99 -12.54 -14.97 -3.71
CA ASN A 99 -13.66 -15.89 -3.85
C ASN A 99 -14.60 -15.83 -2.64
N TYR A 100 -14.06 -15.87 -1.42
CA TYR A 100 -14.85 -15.76 -0.18
C TYR A 100 -15.67 -14.49 -0.12
N TYR A 101 -15.06 -13.35 -0.46
CA TYR A 101 -15.77 -12.06 -0.51
C TYR A 101 -16.99 -12.11 -1.45
N GLN A 102 -16.87 -12.81 -2.58
CA GLN A 102 -17.94 -12.93 -3.58
C GLN A 102 -19.02 -13.95 -3.20
N THR A 103 -18.65 -15.05 -2.53
CA THR A 103 -19.55 -16.18 -2.31
C THR A 103 -20.20 -16.22 -0.94
N THR A 104 -19.57 -15.67 0.11
CA THR A 104 -20.10 -15.75 1.47
C THR A 104 -21.38 -14.94 1.62
N LYS A 105 -22.30 -15.48 2.43
CA LYS A 105 -23.54 -14.80 2.81
C LYS A 105 -23.37 -13.86 4.02
N PHE A 106 -22.29 -14.01 4.79
CA PHE A 106 -22.11 -13.28 6.04
C PHE A 106 -21.28 -12.01 5.85
N ASP A 107 -21.84 -10.87 6.24
CA ASP A 107 -21.15 -9.58 6.17
C ASP A 107 -19.91 -9.52 7.07
N SER A 108 -19.91 -10.23 8.20
CA SER A 108 -18.77 -10.35 9.12
C SER A 108 -17.55 -10.99 8.44
N ILE A 109 -17.77 -12.06 7.67
CA ILE A 109 -16.73 -12.76 6.92
C ILE A 109 -16.27 -11.90 5.75
N LYS A 110 -17.18 -11.20 5.04
CA LYS A 110 -16.79 -10.21 4.01
C LYS A 110 -15.88 -9.15 4.59
N LEU A 111 -16.23 -8.59 5.75
CA LEU A 111 -15.42 -7.58 6.43
C LEU A 111 -14.02 -8.11 6.72
N GLN A 112 -13.92 -9.30 7.30
CA GLN A 112 -12.64 -9.86 7.69
C GLN A 112 -11.78 -10.22 6.48
N THR A 113 -12.40 -10.77 5.43
CA THR A 113 -11.75 -11.04 4.15
C THR A 113 -11.18 -9.75 3.54
N LEU A 114 -11.94 -8.66 3.53
CA LEU A 114 -11.49 -7.37 3.00
C LEU A 114 -10.33 -6.78 3.82
N LYS A 115 -10.31 -6.99 5.15
CA LYS A 115 -9.17 -6.58 5.99
C LYS A 115 -7.90 -7.34 5.64
N ILE A 116 -7.99 -8.66 5.44
CA ILE A 116 -6.84 -9.48 5.02
C ILE A 116 -6.32 -9.02 3.66
N ILE A 117 -7.21 -8.80 2.69
CA ILE A 117 -6.84 -8.26 1.36
C ILE A 117 -6.14 -6.91 1.52
N ALA A 118 -6.68 -6.02 2.36
CA ALA A 118 -6.11 -4.70 2.59
C ALA A 118 -4.72 -4.79 3.23
N ASN A 119 -4.54 -5.66 4.22
CA ASN A 119 -3.27 -5.85 4.91
C ASN A 119 -2.20 -6.40 3.97
N CYS A 120 -2.52 -7.45 3.21
CA CYS A 120 -1.58 -8.07 2.27
C CYS A 120 -1.10 -7.10 1.18
N ASN A 121 -1.94 -6.16 0.76
CA ASN A 121 -1.62 -5.17 -0.26
C ASN A 121 -0.92 -3.91 0.29
N GLN A 122 -1.05 -3.64 1.59
CA GLN A 122 -0.55 -2.40 2.17
C GLN A 122 0.97 -2.32 2.07
N ASN A 123 1.46 -1.33 1.32
CA ASN A 123 2.89 -1.13 1.08
C ASN A 123 3.60 -2.36 0.51
N ASN A 124 2.86 -3.24 -0.19
CA ASN A 124 3.38 -4.47 -0.74
C ASN A 124 3.19 -4.49 -2.26
N ALA A 125 4.22 -4.06 -2.97
CA ALA A 125 4.11 -3.87 -4.40
C ALA A 125 4.05 -5.19 -5.21
N PHE A 126 4.60 -6.29 -4.68
CA PHE A 126 4.43 -7.62 -5.28
C PHE A 126 2.96 -8.03 -5.27
N VAL A 127 2.29 -7.90 -4.12
CA VAL A 127 0.89 -8.26 -3.96
C VAL A 127 -0.02 -7.32 -4.76
N GLN A 128 0.27 -6.01 -4.77
CA GLN A 128 -0.46 -5.06 -5.60
C GLN A 128 -0.39 -5.42 -7.08
N GLU A 129 0.81 -5.73 -7.59
CA GLU A 129 0.98 -6.11 -8.99
C GLU A 129 0.21 -7.40 -9.31
N TYR A 130 0.28 -8.40 -8.41
CA TYR A 130 -0.52 -9.62 -8.52
C TYR A 130 -2.02 -9.32 -8.64
N CYS A 131 -2.56 -8.46 -7.78
CA CYS A 131 -3.96 -8.03 -7.84
C CYS A 131 -4.31 -7.35 -9.18
N GLY A 132 -3.38 -6.56 -9.71
CA GLY A 132 -3.48 -5.96 -11.03
C GLY A 132 -3.56 -6.99 -12.15
N GLN A 133 -2.65 -7.97 -12.16
CA GLN A 133 -2.55 -9.01 -13.19
C GLN A 133 -3.79 -9.91 -13.22
N HIS A 134 -4.33 -10.23 -12.05
CA HIS A 134 -5.53 -11.08 -11.90
C HIS A 134 -6.87 -10.32 -12.02
N ASN A 135 -6.86 -9.03 -12.37
CA ASN A 135 -8.04 -8.17 -12.52
C ASN A 135 -8.91 -8.04 -11.25
N TYR A 136 -8.33 -8.22 -10.06
CA TYR A 136 -9.07 -8.08 -8.81
C TYR A 136 -9.54 -6.64 -8.53
N LEU A 137 -8.94 -5.64 -9.17
CA LEU A 137 -9.40 -4.25 -9.13
C LEU A 137 -10.83 -4.03 -9.62
N LYS A 138 -11.41 -4.96 -10.40
CA LYS A 138 -12.81 -4.89 -10.84
C LYS A 138 -13.81 -4.85 -9.67
N ILE A 139 -13.38 -5.26 -8.48
CA ILE A 139 -14.15 -5.15 -7.24
C ILE A 139 -14.61 -3.70 -6.93
N VAL A 140 -13.98 -2.67 -7.53
CA VAL A 140 -14.46 -1.28 -7.45
C VAL A 140 -15.92 -1.12 -7.91
N GLN A 141 -16.36 -1.91 -8.88
CA GLN A 141 -17.73 -1.87 -9.39
C GLN A 141 -18.75 -2.43 -8.38
N GLU A 142 -18.30 -3.21 -7.40
CA GLU A 142 -19.18 -3.77 -6.36
C GLU A 142 -19.55 -2.73 -5.29
N ILE A 143 -18.86 -1.58 -5.22
CA ILE A 143 -19.16 -0.50 -4.25
C ILE A 143 -20.64 -0.08 -4.34
N GLU A 144 -21.17 0.05 -5.54
CA GLU A 144 -22.54 0.49 -5.81
C GLU A 144 -23.60 -0.51 -5.30
N LYS A 145 -23.23 -1.78 -5.19
CA LYS A 145 -24.15 -2.87 -4.80
C LYS A 145 -24.18 -3.10 -3.29
N ILE A 146 -23.22 -2.56 -2.54
CA ILE A 146 -23.10 -2.84 -1.11
C ILE A 146 -24.06 -1.97 -0.30
N VAL A 147 -24.96 -2.63 0.41
CA VAL A 147 -25.90 -2.01 1.36
C VAL A 147 -25.23 -1.74 2.72
N ASN A 148 -24.42 -2.68 3.22
CA ASN A 148 -23.79 -2.56 4.52
C ASN A 148 -22.64 -1.55 4.51
N LEU A 149 -22.81 -0.44 5.24
CA LEU A 149 -21.82 0.65 5.30
C LEU A 149 -20.43 0.19 5.76
N LYS A 150 -20.34 -0.71 6.75
CA LYS A 150 -19.05 -1.21 7.23
C LYS A 150 -18.33 -2.01 6.15
N VAL A 151 -19.05 -2.83 5.39
CA VAL A 151 -18.47 -3.63 4.29
C VAL A 151 -17.95 -2.70 3.21
N LYS A 152 -18.70 -1.64 2.88
CA LYS A 152 -18.32 -0.62 1.92
C LYS A 152 -17.03 0.11 2.33
N GLU A 153 -16.93 0.53 3.61
CA GLU A 153 -15.72 1.16 4.15
C GLU A 153 -14.47 0.30 3.98
N HIS A 154 -14.56 -1.00 4.30
CA HIS A 154 -13.44 -1.91 4.18
C HIS A 154 -13.12 -2.26 2.73
N LEU A 155 -14.13 -2.28 1.85
CA LEU A 155 -13.90 -2.46 0.42
C LEU A 155 -13.10 -1.27 -0.15
N ILE A 156 -13.50 -0.04 0.18
CA ILE A 156 -12.75 1.15 -0.22
C ILE A 156 -11.33 1.10 0.35
N SER A 157 -11.15 0.65 1.60
CA SER A 157 -9.82 0.47 2.19
C SER A 157 -8.98 -0.57 1.44
N ALA A 158 -9.55 -1.69 1.03
CA ALA A 158 -8.88 -2.71 0.23
C ALA A 158 -8.48 -2.16 -1.15
N ILE A 159 -9.38 -1.46 -1.84
CA ILE A 159 -9.07 -0.82 -3.13
C ILE A 159 -7.96 0.21 -2.97
N SER A 160 -8.03 1.02 -1.92
CA SER A 160 -6.99 1.98 -1.58
C SER A 160 -5.62 1.32 -1.43
N SER A 161 -5.54 0.18 -0.73
CA SER A 161 -4.28 -0.55 -0.57
C SER A 161 -3.73 -1.13 -1.88
N MET A 162 -4.61 -1.55 -2.81
CA MET A 162 -4.21 -2.15 -4.10
C MET A 162 -3.64 -1.12 -5.09
N ILE A 163 -4.04 0.15 -4.99
CA ILE A 163 -3.64 1.19 -5.95
C ILE A 163 -2.62 2.18 -5.38
N ARG A 164 -2.31 2.12 -4.08
CA ARG A 164 -1.38 3.06 -3.41
C ARG A 164 0.07 2.81 -3.81
N GLY A 165 0.89 3.86 -3.75
CA GLY A 165 2.34 3.76 -3.98
C GLY A 165 2.68 3.68 -5.46
N GLU A 166 3.80 3.05 -5.80
CA GLU A 166 4.38 3.13 -7.16
C GLU A 166 3.74 2.19 -8.19
N CYS A 167 2.62 1.52 -7.86
CA CYS A 167 1.93 0.62 -8.80
C CYS A 167 1.09 1.39 -9.85
N LEU A 168 1.77 2.03 -10.81
CA LEU A 168 1.15 2.87 -11.85
C LEU A 168 0.16 2.10 -12.74
N ASN A 169 0.39 0.80 -12.97
CA ASN A 169 -0.54 -0.02 -13.77
C ASN A 169 -1.91 -0.14 -13.09
N ASN A 170 -1.93 -0.37 -11.78
CA ASN A 170 -3.17 -0.48 -11.02
C ASN A 170 -3.94 0.83 -11.00
N LYS A 171 -3.24 1.97 -10.88
CA LYS A 171 -3.83 3.30 -10.99
C LYS A 171 -4.50 3.53 -12.33
N ARG A 172 -3.82 3.19 -13.43
CA ARG A 172 -4.37 3.28 -14.80
C ARG A 172 -5.63 2.42 -14.96
N LYS A 173 -5.56 1.15 -14.54
CA LYS A 173 -6.73 0.25 -14.57
C LYS A 173 -7.90 0.79 -13.74
N PHE A 174 -7.62 1.34 -12.57
CA PHE A 174 -8.63 1.96 -11.71
C PHE A 174 -9.29 3.17 -12.40
N ILE A 175 -8.51 4.00 -13.09
CA ILE A 175 -9.02 5.14 -13.87
C ILE A 175 -9.89 4.66 -15.03
N ASP A 176 -9.43 3.66 -15.80
CA ASP A 176 -10.18 3.10 -16.94
C ASP A 176 -11.52 2.48 -16.51
N MET A 177 -11.62 2.00 -15.27
CA MET A 177 -12.86 1.47 -14.69
C MET A 177 -13.80 2.55 -14.13
N ASN A 178 -13.56 3.83 -14.41
CA ASN A 178 -14.27 4.98 -13.84
C ASN A 178 -14.22 5.01 -12.30
N GLY A 179 -13.17 4.45 -11.69
CA GLY A 179 -13.06 4.33 -10.23
C GLY A 179 -13.15 5.68 -9.50
N ILE A 180 -12.62 6.76 -10.08
CA ILE A 180 -12.70 8.11 -9.50
C ILE A 180 -14.17 8.58 -9.38
N GLN A 181 -14.98 8.37 -10.43
CA GLN A 181 -16.40 8.72 -10.42
C GLN A 181 -17.16 7.89 -9.37
N ILE A 182 -16.91 6.58 -9.34
CA ILE A 182 -17.56 5.67 -8.39
C ILE A 182 -17.27 6.13 -6.95
N LEU A 183 -16.01 6.45 -6.62
CA LEU A 183 -15.66 6.92 -5.28
C LEU A 183 -16.33 8.25 -4.91
N LEU A 184 -16.39 9.22 -5.83
CA LEU A 184 -17.04 10.51 -5.56
C LEU A 184 -18.54 10.39 -5.28
N ASN A 185 -19.19 9.36 -5.82
CA ASN A 185 -20.59 9.08 -5.57
C ASN A 185 -20.83 8.44 -4.19
N HIS A 186 -19.79 7.95 -3.50
CA HIS A 186 -19.89 7.16 -2.27
C HIS A 186 -19.15 7.81 -1.09
N LEU A 187 -19.49 9.07 -0.81
CA LEU A 187 -19.00 9.84 0.35
C LEU A 187 -19.93 9.64 1.55
N ASP A 188 -20.25 8.37 1.86
CA ASP A 188 -21.33 7.99 2.78
C ASP A 188 -20.96 8.10 4.27
N SER A 189 -19.67 8.02 4.62
CA SER A 189 -19.18 8.10 6.01
C SER A 189 -17.85 8.83 6.10
N ASN A 190 -17.54 9.40 7.28
CA ASN A 190 -16.26 10.07 7.53
C ASN A 190 -15.06 9.16 7.22
N ARG A 191 -15.18 7.85 7.48
CA ARG A 191 -14.13 6.88 7.20
C ARG A 191 -13.97 6.61 5.71
N CYS A 192 -15.07 6.49 4.95
CA CYS A 192 -15.01 6.42 3.49
C CYS A 192 -14.32 7.67 2.93
N ILE A 193 -14.72 8.84 3.42
CA ILE A 193 -14.22 10.12 2.95
C ILE A 193 -12.71 10.25 3.18
N GLU A 194 -12.21 9.90 4.38
CA GLU A 194 -10.78 9.85 4.66
C GLU A 194 -10.01 8.97 3.67
N LYS A 195 -10.50 7.75 3.43
CA LYS A 195 -9.80 6.82 2.53
C LYS A 195 -9.83 7.30 1.09
N ILE A 196 -10.94 7.89 0.65
CA ILE A 196 -11.08 8.47 -0.68
C ILE A 196 -10.15 9.69 -0.85
N ALA A 197 -10.07 10.57 0.14
CA ALA A 197 -9.18 11.74 0.11
C ALA A 197 -7.72 11.32 -0.03
N ASN A 198 -7.28 10.34 0.77
CA ASN A 198 -5.93 9.79 0.68
C ASN A 198 -5.65 9.14 -0.68
N MET A 199 -6.63 8.43 -1.26
CA MET A 199 -6.51 7.87 -2.60
C MET A 199 -6.37 8.95 -3.66
N PHE A 200 -7.17 10.03 -3.60
CA PHE A 200 -7.07 11.12 -4.55
C PHE A 200 -5.76 11.88 -4.42
N ARG A 201 -5.27 12.09 -3.20
CA ARG A 201 -3.95 12.67 -2.97
C ARG A 201 -2.84 11.83 -3.61
N ASP A 202 -2.86 10.52 -3.41
CA ASP A 202 -1.90 9.61 -4.02
C ASP A 202 -2.02 9.61 -5.55
N LEU A 203 -3.24 9.54 -6.09
CA LEU A 203 -3.45 9.61 -7.54
C LEU A 203 -2.99 10.93 -8.15
N LEU A 204 -3.22 12.07 -7.48
CA LEU A 204 -2.78 13.39 -7.91
C LEU A 204 -1.26 13.55 -7.85
N TYR A 205 -0.61 12.94 -6.85
CA TYR A 205 0.86 12.96 -6.73
C TYR A 205 1.52 12.29 -7.94
N TYR A 206 0.98 11.14 -8.38
CA TYR A 206 1.52 10.40 -9.52
C TYR A 206 0.90 10.79 -10.88
N ASP A 207 -0.04 11.74 -10.93
CA ASP A 207 -0.81 12.08 -12.14
C ASP A 207 0.08 12.49 -13.32
N ASP A 208 1.15 13.23 -13.03
CA ASP A 208 2.11 13.64 -14.05
C ASP A 208 3.01 12.48 -14.49
N GLU A 209 3.08 11.39 -13.71
CA GLU A 209 3.94 10.22 -13.95
C GLU A 209 3.18 8.98 -14.45
N LEU A 210 1.84 8.98 -14.46
CA LEU A 210 1.01 7.84 -14.88
C LEU A 210 1.29 7.35 -16.31
N HIS A 211 1.90 8.19 -17.15
CA HIS A 211 2.28 7.83 -18.51
C HIS A 211 3.54 6.94 -18.60
N LYS A 212 4.30 6.82 -17.50
CA LYS A 212 5.53 6.03 -17.42
C LYS A 212 5.22 4.53 -17.26
N ILE A 213 6.11 3.67 -17.78
CA ILE A 213 5.97 2.21 -17.78
C ILE A 213 6.57 1.55 -16.53
N TYR A 214 7.59 2.14 -15.87
CA TYR A 214 8.40 1.38 -14.91
C TYR A 214 7.64 0.93 -13.65
N HIS A 215 7.78 -0.38 -13.42
CA HIS A 215 7.88 -1.05 -12.12
C HIS A 215 9.39 -1.24 -11.85
N ASP A 216 10.05 -0.40 -11.05
CA ASP A 216 11.37 -0.76 -10.49
C ASP A 216 11.41 -0.54 -8.98
N LEU A 217 10.67 -1.41 -8.30
CA LEU A 217 10.62 -1.51 -6.85
C LEU A 217 11.98 -1.90 -6.25
N SER A 218 12.93 -2.39 -7.07
CA SER A 218 14.29 -2.72 -6.63
C SER A 218 15.18 -1.49 -6.46
N LYS A 219 14.82 -0.36 -7.08
CA LYS A 219 15.53 0.93 -6.93
C LYS A 219 14.97 1.81 -5.81
N PHE A 220 13.75 1.54 -5.35
CA PHE A 220 13.08 2.30 -4.28
C PHE A 220 13.05 1.59 -2.92
N SER A 221 13.54 0.34 -2.81
CA SER A 221 13.75 -0.34 -1.53
C SER A 221 14.92 0.27 -0.76
N ASN A 222 14.76 1.49 -0.27
CA ASN A 222 15.59 2.08 0.77
C ASN A 222 15.14 1.59 2.14
N THR A 223 15.31 0.30 2.37
CA THR A 223 15.33 -0.27 3.72
C THR A 223 16.18 -1.54 3.70
N ALA A 224 17.33 -1.46 4.38
CA ALA A 224 18.41 -2.45 4.52
C ALA A 224 19.47 -2.45 3.40
N GLY A 225 20.65 -1.95 3.75
CA GLY A 225 21.78 -1.74 2.86
C GLY A 225 22.25 -2.97 2.10
N GLN A 226 22.35 -2.82 0.78
CA GLN A 226 23.32 -3.55 -0.02
C GLN A 226 24.43 -2.56 -0.41
N THR A 227 25.58 -2.75 0.23
CA THR A 227 26.84 -2.19 -0.25
C THR A 227 27.07 -2.75 -1.65
N LEU A 228 26.94 -1.91 -2.67
CA LEU A 228 27.46 -2.20 -4.01
C LEU A 228 28.93 -2.57 -3.85
N LYS A 229 29.23 -3.88 -3.94
CA LYS A 229 30.60 -4.36 -4.03
C LYS A 229 31.19 -3.75 -5.29
N GLN A 230 32.07 -2.77 -5.11
CA GLN A 230 33.02 -2.35 -6.12
C GLN A 230 33.86 -3.57 -6.50
N GLN A 231 33.50 -4.25 -7.58
CA GLN A 231 34.41 -5.15 -8.28
C GLN A 231 34.65 -4.61 -9.68
N ASP A 232 35.94 -4.44 -9.95
CA ASP A 232 36.60 -4.33 -11.24
C ASP A 232 36.49 -3.01 -12.02
N LYS A 233 37.36 -2.08 -11.61
CA LYS A 233 38.02 -1.14 -12.52
C LYS A 233 38.75 -1.92 -13.61
N LYS A 234 38.20 -1.97 -14.83
CA LYS A 234 38.97 -2.00 -16.08
C LYS A 234 38.07 -1.71 -17.28
N ASN A 235 38.34 -0.56 -17.91
CA ASN A 235 38.10 -0.24 -19.31
C ASN A 235 36.77 -0.65 -19.94
N TYR A 236 35.76 0.21 -19.84
CA TYR A 236 34.95 0.57 -21.01
C TYR A 236 34.56 2.04 -20.90
N ASN A 237 34.68 2.76 -22.01
CA ASN A 237 34.09 4.08 -22.21
C ASN A 237 32.61 3.99 -21.78
N LEU A 238 32.21 4.71 -20.72
CA LEU A 238 30.81 4.83 -20.34
C LEU A 238 30.09 5.64 -21.42
N THR A 239 29.59 4.89 -22.40
CA THR A 239 28.47 5.21 -23.26
C THR A 239 27.33 5.77 -22.42
N THR A 240 26.80 6.91 -22.88
CA THR A 240 25.47 7.47 -22.64
C THR A 240 24.65 6.82 -21.51
N ASP A 241 24.43 7.63 -20.48
CA ASP A 241 23.52 7.44 -19.35
C ASP A 241 22.46 6.34 -19.59
N ILE A 242 22.65 5.19 -18.95
CA ILE A 242 21.69 4.07 -18.93
C ILE A 242 20.29 4.58 -18.53
N ASN A 243 20.21 5.69 -17.79
CA ASN A 243 18.96 6.34 -17.40
C ASN A 243 18.17 6.95 -18.57
N ASP A 244 18.82 7.50 -19.60
CA ASP A 244 18.14 8.15 -20.73
C ASP A 244 17.55 7.15 -21.73
N GLU A 245 18.22 6.01 -21.94
CA GLU A 245 17.68 4.92 -22.76
C GLU A 245 16.55 4.20 -22.04
N LEU A 246 16.66 4.01 -20.72
CA LEU A 246 15.55 3.54 -19.90
C LEU A 246 14.36 4.51 -19.96
N LEU A 247 14.57 5.83 -19.84
CA LEU A 247 13.52 6.85 -20.00
C LEU A 247 12.79 6.78 -21.34
N LYS A 248 13.51 6.54 -22.44
CA LYS A 248 12.90 6.38 -23.79
C LYS A 248 12.11 5.08 -23.91
N CYS A 249 12.56 4.01 -23.26
CA CYS A 249 11.84 2.75 -23.15
C CYS A 249 10.71 2.78 -22.11
N ASN A 250 10.55 3.89 -21.37
CA ASN A 250 9.56 4.07 -20.29
C ASN A 250 8.28 4.79 -20.71
N GLU A 251 8.19 5.26 -21.95
CA GLU A 251 7.02 5.95 -22.45
C GLU A 251 6.43 5.11 -23.57
N LEU A 252 5.32 4.42 -23.30
CA LEU A 252 4.50 3.88 -24.39
C LEU A 252 3.64 5.03 -24.89
N PRO A 253 3.53 5.23 -26.22
CA PRO A 253 2.60 6.20 -26.79
C PRO A 253 1.16 6.01 -26.29
N GLU A 254 0.79 4.77 -25.99
CA GLU A 254 -0.53 4.42 -25.44
C GLU A 254 -0.79 5.01 -24.05
N ASN A 255 0.26 5.25 -23.26
CA ASN A 255 0.14 5.75 -21.90
C ASN A 255 0.09 7.28 -21.81
N THR A 256 0.41 8.00 -22.90
CA THR A 256 0.38 9.46 -22.94
C THR A 256 -1.00 10.01 -22.57
N LYS A 257 -2.08 9.26 -22.83
CA LYS A 257 -3.45 9.62 -22.44
C LYS A 257 -3.65 9.77 -20.92
N TYR A 258 -2.82 9.12 -20.10
CA TYR A 258 -2.95 9.20 -18.64
C TYR A 258 -2.22 10.39 -18.02
N LYS A 259 -1.43 11.15 -18.80
CA LYS A 259 -0.71 12.31 -18.29
C LYS A 259 -1.68 13.43 -17.91
N GLY A 260 -1.77 13.75 -16.62
CA GLY A 260 -2.67 14.80 -16.15
C GLY A 260 -4.15 14.40 -16.14
N ILE A 261 -4.47 13.12 -16.34
CA ILE A 261 -5.86 12.65 -16.53
C ILE A 261 -6.66 12.77 -15.23
N VAL A 262 -6.04 12.56 -14.07
CA VAL A 262 -6.70 12.61 -12.77
C VAL A 262 -7.15 14.04 -12.50
N LYS A 263 -6.28 15.04 -12.75
CA LYS A 263 -6.65 16.47 -12.66
C LYS A 263 -7.83 16.80 -13.56
N GLN A 264 -7.80 16.35 -14.83
CA GLN A 264 -8.89 16.59 -15.79
C GLN A 264 -10.21 15.97 -15.35
N ILE A 265 -10.19 14.71 -14.89
CA ILE A 265 -11.39 14.01 -14.40
C ILE A 265 -11.96 14.75 -13.19
N LEU A 266 -11.15 15.04 -12.16
CA LEU A 266 -11.64 15.71 -10.95
C LEU A 266 -12.23 17.10 -11.23
N VAL A 267 -11.64 17.85 -12.16
CA VAL A 267 -12.21 19.12 -12.66
C VAL A 267 -13.57 18.88 -13.34
N SER A 268 -13.65 17.91 -14.25
CA SER A 268 -14.91 17.60 -14.96
C SER A 268 -16.04 17.16 -14.03
N LEU A 269 -15.70 16.53 -12.91
CA LEU A 269 -16.64 16.06 -11.90
C LEU A 269 -16.98 17.09 -10.83
N ASN A 270 -16.57 18.35 -11.03
CA ASN A 270 -16.80 19.45 -10.10
C ASN A 270 -16.31 19.14 -8.67
N PHE A 271 -15.10 18.59 -8.54
CA PHE A 271 -14.50 18.27 -7.24
C PHE A 271 -14.50 19.46 -6.28
N PHE A 272 -14.33 20.70 -6.77
CA PHE A 272 -14.40 21.91 -5.96
C PHE A 272 -15.74 22.08 -5.24
N GLY A 273 -16.86 21.70 -5.87
CA GLY A 273 -18.17 21.69 -5.22
C GLY A 273 -18.23 20.70 -4.05
N TYR A 274 -17.66 19.51 -4.21
CA TYR A 274 -17.56 18.51 -3.14
C TYR A 274 -16.62 18.97 -2.01
N ALA A 275 -15.45 19.50 -2.37
CA ALA A 275 -14.48 20.03 -1.42
C ALA A 275 -15.07 21.18 -0.60
N LYS A 276 -15.79 22.14 -1.23
CA LYS A 276 -16.49 23.22 -0.52
C LYS A 276 -17.46 22.65 0.52
N LYS A 277 -18.35 21.72 0.12
CA LYS A 277 -19.31 21.09 1.05
C LYS A 277 -18.63 20.42 2.24
N PHE A 278 -17.54 19.71 1.99
CA PHE A 278 -16.80 18.97 3.01
C PHE A 278 -16.03 19.88 3.97
N ILE A 279 -15.36 20.90 3.43
CA ILE A 279 -14.61 21.88 4.24
C ILE A 279 -15.56 22.64 5.19
N PHE A 280 -16.78 22.96 4.73
CA PHE A 280 -17.81 23.61 5.55
C PHE A 280 -18.49 22.70 6.56
N ASP A 281 -18.36 21.38 6.46
CA ASP A 281 -19.04 20.47 7.37
C ASP A 281 -18.39 20.49 8.75
N THR A 282 -19.06 21.16 9.69
CA THR A 282 -18.64 21.32 11.08
C THR A 282 -18.84 20.06 11.91
N SER A 283 -19.55 19.06 11.38
CA SER A 283 -19.69 17.74 12.02
C SER A 283 -18.41 16.90 11.92
N ILE A 284 -17.53 17.25 10.98
CA ILE A 284 -16.26 16.57 10.72
C ILE A 284 -15.20 17.21 11.60
N LYS A 285 -14.96 16.58 12.75
CA LYS A 285 -14.04 17.06 13.79
C LYS A 285 -12.56 16.94 13.43
N THR A 286 -12.21 16.19 12.39
CA THR A 286 -10.83 15.87 12.05
C THR A 286 -10.25 16.93 11.11
N SER A 287 -9.46 17.84 11.69
CA SER A 287 -8.64 18.85 10.98
C SER A 287 -7.85 18.25 9.82
N ASP A 288 -7.31 17.05 10.01
CA ASP A 288 -6.44 16.37 9.04
C ASP A 288 -7.17 16.02 7.73
N LEU A 289 -8.47 15.68 7.81
CA LEU A 289 -9.27 15.42 6.60
C LEU A 289 -9.47 16.69 5.79
N ARG A 290 -9.67 17.83 6.45
CA ARG A 290 -9.80 19.12 5.77
C ARG A 290 -8.50 19.47 5.07
N ILE A 291 -7.35 19.26 5.72
CA ILE A 291 -6.04 19.50 5.12
C ILE A 291 -5.81 18.61 3.89
N GLN A 292 -6.21 17.32 3.93
CA GLN A 292 -6.13 16.43 2.77
C GLN A 292 -6.97 16.92 1.57
N TYR A 293 -8.20 17.38 1.79
CA TYR A 293 -9.02 17.96 0.72
C TYR A 293 -8.47 19.31 0.22
N LEU A 294 -7.92 20.13 1.11
CA LEU A 294 -7.29 21.39 0.76
C LEU A 294 -6.04 21.15 -0.10
N SER A 295 -5.19 20.19 0.25
CA SER A 295 -4.00 19.86 -0.55
C SER A 295 -4.37 19.37 -1.96
N CYS A 296 -5.38 18.50 -2.08
CA CYS A 296 -5.91 18.09 -3.39
C CYS A 296 -6.45 19.29 -4.17
N SER A 297 -7.21 20.16 -3.52
CA SER A 297 -7.81 21.36 -4.11
C SER A 297 -6.77 22.35 -4.63
N VAL A 298 -5.70 22.57 -3.86
CA VAL A 298 -4.57 23.45 -4.22
C VAL A 298 -3.83 22.92 -5.45
N ILE A 299 -3.65 21.61 -5.58
CA ILE A 299 -3.07 20.99 -6.79
C ILE A 299 -3.98 21.23 -8.00
N LEU A 300 -5.30 21.11 -7.84
CA LEU A 300 -6.27 21.30 -8.92
C LEU A 300 -6.38 22.78 -9.36
N LEU A 301 -6.16 23.73 -8.46
CA LEU A 301 -6.14 25.18 -8.79
C LEU A 301 -5.02 25.55 -9.79
N LYS A 302 -3.96 24.73 -9.92
CA LYS A 302 -2.95 24.92 -10.99
C LYS A 302 -3.52 24.67 -12.40
N VAL A 303 -4.58 23.87 -12.51
CA VAL A 303 -5.19 23.47 -13.78
C VAL A 303 -6.42 24.32 -14.09
N GLN A 304 -7.25 24.60 -13.09
CA GLN A 304 -8.43 25.43 -13.22
C GLN A 304 -8.32 26.65 -12.29
N ASN A 305 -8.15 27.83 -12.88
CA ASN A 305 -8.00 29.08 -12.14
C ASN A 305 -9.37 29.59 -11.65
N ASP A 306 -9.81 29.10 -10.49
CA ASP A 306 -10.97 29.62 -9.76
C ASP A 306 -10.51 30.58 -8.66
N GLN A 307 -10.59 31.89 -8.93
CA GLN A 307 -10.15 32.94 -8.02
C GLN A 307 -10.99 33.01 -6.73
N GLU A 308 -12.30 32.72 -6.81
CA GLU A 308 -13.17 32.70 -5.63
C GLU A 308 -12.81 31.53 -4.72
N PHE A 309 -12.56 30.36 -5.31
CA PHE A 309 -12.15 29.19 -4.54
C PHE A 309 -10.73 29.34 -3.98
N LYS A 310 -9.83 30.02 -4.71
CA LYS A 310 -8.49 30.36 -4.21
C LYS A 310 -8.55 31.21 -2.94
N GLN A 311 -9.34 32.29 -2.94
CA GLN A 311 -9.56 33.13 -1.75
C GLN A 311 -10.22 32.35 -0.60
N PHE A 312 -11.15 31.45 -0.93
CA PHE A 312 -11.81 30.58 0.04
C PHE A 312 -10.80 29.66 0.75
N ILE A 313 -9.95 28.96 0.00
CA ILE A 313 -8.91 28.09 0.56
C ILE A 313 -7.94 28.89 1.43
N GLN A 314 -7.50 30.07 0.97
CA GLN A 314 -6.54 30.90 1.71
C GLN A 314 -7.11 31.34 3.07
N THR A 315 -8.38 31.75 3.10
CA THR A 315 -9.08 32.11 4.36
C THR A 315 -9.17 30.93 5.32
N HIS A 316 -9.44 29.72 4.82
CA HIS A 316 -9.52 28.51 5.64
C HIS A 316 -8.14 28.03 6.12
N LEU A 317 -7.10 28.09 5.28
CA LEU A 317 -5.73 27.78 5.69
C LEU A 317 -5.23 28.74 6.77
N ASP A 318 -5.62 30.01 6.72
CA ASP A 318 -5.27 30.99 7.76
C ASP A 318 -6.00 30.73 9.08
N HIS A 319 -7.24 30.25 9.04
CA HIS A 319 -7.96 29.81 10.25
C HIS A 319 -7.32 28.55 10.86
N LEU A 320 -7.02 27.57 10.01
CA LEU A 320 -6.37 26.31 10.41
C LEU A 320 -4.97 26.54 11.01
N SER A 321 -4.16 27.43 10.42
CA SER A 321 -2.84 27.78 10.95
C SER A 321 -2.83 28.46 12.33
N LYS A 322 -4.00 28.87 12.86
CA LYS A 322 -4.13 29.44 14.21
C LYS A 322 -4.47 28.40 15.27
N GLU A 323 -4.86 27.19 14.88
CA GLU A 323 -5.13 26.08 15.79
C GLU A 323 -3.81 25.34 16.10
N GLN A 324 -3.41 25.29 17.38
CA GLN A 324 -2.05 24.94 17.83
C GLN A 324 -1.64 23.46 17.68
N ASP A 325 -2.49 22.58 17.14
CA ASP A 325 -2.27 21.12 17.05
C ASP A 325 -2.22 20.59 15.61
N GLN A 326 -1.88 21.43 14.62
CA GLN A 326 -2.03 21.06 13.20
C GLN A 326 -0.71 20.79 12.47
N ASP A 327 -0.81 20.03 11.37
CA ASP A 327 0.30 19.62 10.51
C ASP A 327 0.88 20.84 9.75
N GLU A 328 1.70 21.65 10.45
CA GLU A 328 2.26 22.91 9.97
C GLU A 328 2.99 22.77 8.63
N GLY A 329 3.57 21.59 8.36
CA GLY A 329 4.24 21.27 7.10
C GLY A 329 3.31 21.27 5.89
N GLU A 330 2.12 20.65 6.01
CA GLU A 330 1.15 20.59 4.91
C GLU A 330 0.48 21.93 4.65
N ILE A 331 0.20 22.68 5.73
CA ILE A 331 -0.36 24.03 5.63
C ILE A 331 0.63 24.96 4.93
N SER A 332 1.92 24.88 5.28
CA SER A 332 2.99 25.64 4.62
C SER A 332 3.11 25.29 3.14
N LEU A 333 3.09 23.99 2.79
CA LEU A 333 3.12 23.53 1.39
C LEU A 333 1.91 24.04 0.59
N CYS A 334 0.71 24.00 1.18
CA CYS A 334 -0.48 24.54 0.54
C CYS A 334 -0.38 26.05 0.30
N LYS A 335 0.18 26.81 1.27
CA LYS A 335 0.42 28.26 1.13
C LYS A 335 1.50 28.60 0.10
N GLN A 336 2.50 27.73 -0.12
CA GLN A 336 3.53 27.94 -1.15
C GLN A 336 2.99 27.73 -2.58
N ILE A 337 1.96 26.91 -2.73
CA ILE A 337 1.40 26.57 -4.04
C ILE A 337 0.32 27.56 -4.50
N LEU A 338 -0.41 28.19 -3.55
CA LEU A 338 -1.36 29.28 -3.79
C LEU A 338 -0.61 30.58 -4.10
#